data_AF-A0A0N0D3E1-F1
#
_entry.id   AF-A0A0N0D3E1-F1
#
_cell.length_a   1.000
_cell.length_b   1.000
_cell.length_c   1.000
_cell.angle_alpha   90.00
_cell.angle_beta   90.00
_cell.angle_gamma   90.00
#
_symmetry.space_group_name_H-M   'P 1'
#
loop_
_entity.id
_entity.type
_entity.pdbx_description
1 polymer ?
#
loop_
_entity_poly.entity_id
_entity_poly.type
_entity_poly.pdbx_seq_one_letter_code
_entity_poly.pdbx_strand_id
1 'polypeptide(L)'
;MILFGKKLSKNYGLEIALFHHLRQFSDGLTLFNFNVNWDRYFSDHTPRFVCHIIALNFTLIEINIYYLYHNKDRHAKRNRT
;
A
#
# COMPACT_ATOMS: atom_id res chain seq x y z
N MET A 1 -8.69 7.74 -11.33
CA MET A 1 -8.17 7.21 -10.04
C MET A 1 -8.95 7.86 -8.92
N ILE A 2 -9.58 7.05 -8.08
CA ILE A 2 -10.19 7.50 -6.83
C ILE A 2 -9.28 7.01 -5.70
N LEU A 3 -8.89 7.92 -4.80
CA LEU A 3 -8.03 7.59 -3.66
C LEU A 3 -8.73 7.99 -2.37
N PHE A 4 -8.88 7.04 -1.45
CA PHE A 4 -9.38 7.25 -0.11
C PHE A 4 -8.28 6.98 0.89
N GLY A 5 -7.98 7.97 1.73
CA GLY A 5 -7.05 7.82 2.85
C GLY A 5 -7.79 8.00 4.17
N LYS A 6 -7.58 7.10 5.13
CA LYS A 6 -8.10 7.23 6.49
C LYS A 6 -7.11 6.69 7.50
N LYS A 7 -7.02 7.35 8.65
CA LYS A 7 -6.30 6.81 9.80
C LYS A 7 -7.09 5.65 10.41
N LEU A 8 -6.53 4.44 10.38
CA LEU A 8 -7.17 3.24 10.94
C LEU A 8 -6.99 3.16 12.46
N SER A 9 -5.82 3.55 12.95
CA SER A 9 -5.48 3.58 14.39
C SER A 9 -4.40 4.62 14.67
N LYS A 10 -4.02 4.83 15.94
CA LYS A 10 -2.95 5.77 16.35
C LYS A 10 -1.67 5.56 15.55
N ASN A 11 -1.38 4.31 15.17
CA ASN A 11 -0.13 3.90 14.54
C ASN A 11 -0.28 3.43 13.09
N TYR A 12 -1.48 3.33 12.53
CA TYR A 12 -1.73 2.74 11.21
C TYR A 12 -2.59 3.65 10.32
N GLY A 13 -2.19 3.77 9.06
CA GLY A 13 -2.95 4.39 7.97
C GLY A 13 -3.57 3.32 7.06
N LEU A 14 -4.70 3.66 6.46
CA LEU A 14 -5.39 2.90 5.43
C LEU A 14 -5.51 3.79 4.19
N GLU A 15 -5.09 3.26 3.06
CA GLU A 15 -5.26 3.83 1.73
C GLU A 15 -5.99 2.84 0.83
N ILE A 16 -6.98 3.32 0.10
CA ILE A 16 -7.71 2.55 -0.89
C ILE A 16 -7.66 3.32 -2.20
N ALA A 17 -7.05 2.74 -3.23
CA ALA A 17 -7.06 3.27 -4.59
C ALA A 17 -7.97 2.44 -5.49
N LEU A 18 -8.80 3.10 -6.30
CA LEU A 18 -9.74 2.47 -7.23
C LEU A 18 -9.59 3.05 -8.63
N PHE A 19 -9.84 2.19 -9.63
CA PHE A 19 -9.95 2.54 -11.04
C PHE A 19 -8.78 3.41 -11.53
N HIS A 20 -7.56 2.89 -11.35
CA HIS A 20 -6.33 3.50 -11.85
C HIS A 20 -5.84 2.73 -13.07
N HIS A 21 -5.72 3.41 -14.20
CA HIS A 21 -5.17 2.84 -15.42
C HIS A 21 -3.65 2.64 -15.26
N LEU A 22 -3.19 1.40 -15.37
CA LEU A 22 -1.79 1.03 -15.09
C LEU A 22 -0.85 1.17 -16.29
N ARG A 23 -1.28 0.75 -17.48
CA ARG A 23 -0.42 0.70 -18.67
C ARG A 23 -1.24 0.76 -19.96
N GLN A 24 -0.65 1.26 -21.03
CA GLN A 24 -1.34 1.31 -22.33
C GLN A 24 -1.42 -0.08 -22.96
N PHE A 25 -2.35 -0.28 -23.90
CA PHE A 25 -2.46 -1.55 -24.63
C PHE A 25 -1.21 -1.87 -25.46
N SER A 26 -0.43 -0.87 -25.86
CA SER A 26 0.88 -1.03 -26.51
C SER A 26 1.90 -1.75 -25.63
N ASP A 27 1.76 -1.63 -24.30
CA ASP A 27 2.65 -2.24 -23.31
C ASP A 27 2.25 -3.68 -22.97
N GLY A 28 1.23 -4.20 -23.68
CA GLY A 28 0.62 -5.50 -23.45
C GLY A 28 -0.65 -5.44 -22.60
N LEU A 29 -1.37 -6.56 -22.54
CA LEU A 29 -2.63 -6.70 -21.84
C LEU A 29 -2.47 -7.55 -20.58
N THR A 30 -2.73 -6.94 -19.43
CA THR A 30 -2.93 -7.66 -18.17
C THR A 30 -4.41 -8.01 -18.05
N LEU A 31 -4.76 -9.26 -18.33
CA LEU A 31 -6.15 -9.73 -18.22
C LEU A 31 -6.63 -9.71 -16.78
N PHE A 32 -5.86 -10.33 -15.88
CA PHE A 32 -6.14 -10.39 -14.45
C PHE A 32 -4.83 -10.57 -13.69
N ASN A 33 -4.68 -9.84 -12.59
CA ASN A 33 -3.58 -10.02 -11.65
C ASN A 33 -4.08 -9.74 -10.23
N PHE A 34 -3.77 -10.65 -9.31
CA PHE A 34 -4.07 -10.52 -7.90
C PHE A 34 -2.76 -10.62 -7.11
N ASN A 35 -2.46 -9.58 -6.35
CA ASN A 35 -1.27 -9.49 -5.52
C ASN A 35 -1.66 -9.25 -4.06
N VAL A 36 -1.10 -10.07 -3.17
CA VAL A 36 -1.17 -9.84 -1.73
C VAL A 36 0.26 -9.83 -1.19
N ASN A 37 0.61 -8.74 -0.52
CA ASN A 37 1.92 -8.56 0.08
C ASN A 37 1.77 -8.21 1.57
N TRP A 38 2.56 -8.88 2.39
CA TRP A 38 2.67 -8.61 3.82
C TRP A 38 4.15 -8.38 4.16
N ASP A 39 4.55 -7.11 4.12
CA ASP A 39 5.90 -6.70 4.41
C ASP A 39 6.05 -6.40 5.91
N ARG A 40 6.95 -7.15 6.56
CA ARG A 40 7.30 -6.98 7.98
C ARG A 40 8.74 -6.50 8.17
N TYR A 41 9.44 -6.18 7.10
CA TYR A 41 10.82 -5.72 7.18
C TYR A 41 10.90 -4.42 7.99
N PHE A 42 11.90 -4.26 8.87
CA PHE A 42 12.01 -3.07 9.71
C PHE A 42 12.54 -1.88 8.90
N SER A 43 11.61 -1.06 8.41
CA SER A 43 11.88 0.11 7.58
C SER A 43 10.85 1.20 7.86
N ASP A 44 10.87 2.26 7.05
CA ASP A 44 9.87 3.31 7.09
C ASP A 44 8.50 2.76 6.64
N HIS A 45 7.45 3.14 7.36
CA HIS A 45 6.07 2.77 7.08
C HIS A 45 5.73 1.27 7.08
N THR A 46 6.62 0.44 7.60
CA THR A 46 6.38 -1.00 7.80
C THR A 46 6.05 -1.32 9.27
N PRO A 47 5.29 -2.37 9.58
CA PRO A 47 4.74 -3.37 8.67
C PRO A 47 3.67 -2.80 7.73
N ARG A 48 3.62 -3.33 6.51
CA ARG A 48 2.72 -2.90 5.44
C ARG A 48 2.00 -4.09 4.84
N PHE A 49 0.68 -4.00 4.76
CA PHE A 49 -0.19 -4.92 4.03
C PHE A 49 -0.65 -4.27 2.74
N VAL A 50 -0.53 -4.97 1.62
CA VAL A 50 -1.07 -4.54 0.34
C VAL A 50 -1.89 -5.67 -0.26
N CYS A 51 -3.09 -5.36 -0.72
CA CYS A 51 -3.93 -6.24 -1.52
C CYS A 51 -4.32 -5.48 -2.79
N HIS A 52 -3.95 -6.00 -3.95
CA HIS A 52 -4.09 -5.31 -5.23
C HIS A 52 -4.72 -6.23 -6.28
N ILE A 53 -5.83 -5.78 -6.86
CA ILE A 53 -6.52 -6.46 -7.95
C ILE A 53 -6.45 -5.60 -9.20
N ILE A 54 -5.96 -6.20 -10.26
CA ILE A 54 -5.83 -5.60 -11.59
C ILE A 54 -6.61 -6.45 -12.58
N ALA A 55 -7.38 -5.82 -13.46
CA ALA A 55 -7.97 -6.46 -14.62
C ALA A 55 -8.00 -5.50 -15.80
N LEU A 56 -7.80 -6.03 -17.02
CA LEU A 56 -7.83 -5.26 -18.26
C LEU A 56 -6.97 -3.98 -18.24
N ASN A 57 -5.75 -4.07 -17.68
CA ASN A 57 -4.85 -2.94 -17.45
C ASN A 57 -5.36 -1.85 -16.48
N PHE A 58 -6.43 -2.08 -15.75
CA PHE A 58 -6.91 -1.21 -14.68
C PHE A 58 -6.70 -1.86 -13.32
N THR A 59 -6.16 -1.09 -12.38
CA THR A 59 -6.34 -1.37 -10.95
C THR A 59 -7.81 -1.22 -10.64
N LEU A 60 -8.47 -2.32 -10.28
CA LEU A 60 -9.84 -2.31 -9.80
C LEU A 60 -9.86 -1.78 -8.37
N ILE A 61 -9.00 -2.36 -7.52
CA ILE A 61 -8.85 -1.97 -6.13
C ILE A 61 -7.44 -2.27 -5.63
N GLU A 62 -6.87 -1.33 -4.90
CA GLU A 62 -5.65 -1.49 -4.12
C GLU A 62 -5.95 -1.05 -2.69
N ILE A 63 -5.79 -1.95 -1.73
CA ILE A 63 -5.92 -1.70 -0.31
C ILE A 63 -4.52 -1.74 0.29
N ASN A 64 -4.12 -0.66 0.94
CA ASN A 64 -2.81 -0.50 1.55
C ASN A 64 -2.96 -0.10 3.02
N ILE A 65 -2.53 -0.95 3.93
CA ILE A 65 -2.48 -0.67 5.37
C ILE A 65 -1.01 -0.57 5.76
N TYR A 66 -0.60 0.57 6.29
CA TYR A 66 0.81 0.84 6.58
C TYR A 66 0.99 1.48 7.95
N TYR A 67 2.19 1.33 8.50
CA TYR A 67 2.56 1.96 9.75
C TYR A 67 2.82 3.45 9.54
N LEU A 68 2.34 4.32 10.42
CA LEU A 68 2.44 5.78 10.20
C LEU A 68 3.84 6.34 10.48
N TYR A 69 4.67 5.65 11.25
CA TYR A 69 5.95 6.18 11.69
C TYR A 69 7.10 5.80 10.75
N HIS A 70 8.06 6.71 10.66
CA HIS A 70 9.35 6.42 10.04
C HIS A 70 10.22 5.60 11.01
N ASN A 71 11.16 4.83 10.47
CA ASN A 71 12.12 4.05 11.23
C ASN A 71 12.97 4.94 12.15
N LYS A 72 13.28 6.17 11.71
CA LYS A 72 13.97 7.18 12.54
C LYS A 72 13.23 7.47 13.85
N ASP A 73 11.90 7.54 13.82
CA ASP A 73 11.08 7.78 15.01
C ASP A 73 11.09 6.59 15.98
N ARG A 74 11.22 5.37 15.45
CA ARG A 74 11.33 4.14 16.27
C ARG A 74 12.68 4.07 16.98
N HIS A 75 13.78 4.43 16.32
CA HIS A 75 15.10 4.48 16.95
C HIS A 75 15.20 5.60 18.01
N ALA A 76 14.59 6.76 17.76
CA ALA A 76 14.55 7.86 18.73
C ALA A 76 13.80 7.49 20.02
N LYS A 77 12.75 6.66 19.95
CA LYS A 77 12.05 6.13 21.14
C LYS A 77 12.85 5.07 21.88
N ARG A 78 13.60 4.22 21.16
CA ARG A 78 14.40 3.15 21.76
C ARG A 78 15.62 3.66 22.55
N ASN A 79 16.20 4.79 22.16
CA ASN A 79 17.35 5.38 22.86
C ASN A 79 16.98 6.27 24.05
N ARG A 80 15.68 6.36 24.41
CA ARG A 80 15.17 7.11 25.56
C ARG A 80 14.68 6.22 26.71
N THR A 81 14.86 4.90 26.58
CA THR A 81 14.59 3.87 27.60
C THR A 81 15.90 3.19 27.95
#